data_AF-A0A2N6Q502-F1
#
_entry.id   AF-A0A2N6Q502-F1
#
_cell.length_a   1.000
_cell.length_b   1.000
_cell.length_c   1.000
_cell.angle_alpha   90.00
_cell.angle_beta   90.00
_cell.angle_gamma   90.00
#
_symmetry.space_group_name_H-M   'P 1'
#
loop_
_entity.id
_entity.type
_entity.pdbx_description
1 polymer ?
#
loop_
_entity_poly.entity_id
_entity_poly.type
_entity_poly.pdbx_seq_one_letter_code
_entity_poly.pdbx_strand_id
1 'polypeptide(L)'
;MKSNADKCNSVDENNTPKQRKTSSKNGELETYLSSYYEFRYNTVLGRTEYRSKEDAHFSKVGRYEINTLRRELDNDVGIITSSDNLYSIIESSFSPRVNPIQEYFKGLPLVDVSSSSPFSLKAIPELASCVVVRNSDKWLPYLTKWLVAVVANAMDDRECRNHTCLVLTGEQGKFKTTFWDLLCPPALHGYSYTGKIYPQEKDTLTYIGQNLIVNIDDQLKALNKRDENELKNLIT
;
A
#
# COMPACT_ATOMS: atom_id res chain seq x y z
N MET A 1 49.37 72.71 15.43
CA MET A 1 49.49 71.62 16.41
C MET A 1 48.11 71.05 16.62
N LYS A 2 47.79 69.76 16.50
CA LYS A 2 48.41 68.55 15.94
C LYS A 2 47.21 67.63 15.70
N SER A 3 47.12 67.01 14.52
CA SER A 3 46.18 65.92 14.25
C SER A 3 46.62 64.68 15.01
N ASN A 4 45.70 63.90 15.56
CA ASN A 4 45.96 62.51 15.91
C ASN A 4 44.94 61.61 15.22
N ALA A 5 45.51 60.64 14.52
CA ALA A 5 44.87 59.56 13.81
C ALA A 5 44.16 58.61 14.78
N ASP A 6 43.13 57.94 14.29
CA ASP A 6 42.98 56.51 14.52
C ASP A 6 42.33 55.87 13.28
N LYS A 7 43.14 55.07 12.59
CA LYS A 7 42.74 54.14 11.53
C LYS A 7 42.10 52.94 12.21
N CYS A 8 40.83 52.66 11.94
CA CYS A 8 40.28 51.32 12.11
C CYS A 8 40.10 50.71 10.72
N ASN A 9 40.88 49.65 10.47
CA ASN A 9 40.93 48.92 9.22
C ASN A 9 39.59 48.22 8.95
N SER A 10 38.99 48.48 7.80
CA SER A 10 37.97 47.62 7.20
C SER A 10 38.63 46.32 6.75
N VAL A 11 38.36 45.23 7.48
CA VAL A 11 38.66 43.87 7.02
C VAL A 11 37.61 43.52 5.99
N ASP A 12 38.01 43.48 4.72
CA ASP A 12 37.25 42.87 3.64
C ASP A 12 37.03 41.39 3.98
N GLU A 13 35.83 41.07 4.50
CA GLU A 13 35.32 39.71 4.51
C GLU A 13 35.13 39.27 3.06
N ASN A 14 36.07 38.44 2.60
CA ASN A 14 35.99 37.69 1.36
C ASN A 14 34.68 36.90 1.31
N ASN A 15 33.66 37.49 0.69
CA ASN A 15 32.46 36.80 0.20
C ASN A 15 32.88 35.88 -0.95
N THR A 16 33.41 34.71 -0.61
CA THR A 16 33.48 33.59 -1.55
C THR A 16 32.04 33.23 -1.97
N PRO A 17 31.70 33.23 -3.26
CA PRO A 17 30.39 32.80 -3.71
C PRO A 17 30.21 31.34 -3.31
N LYS A 18 29.17 31.04 -2.53
CA LYS A 18 28.69 29.66 -2.33
C LYS A 18 28.57 29.02 -3.70
N GLN A 19 29.42 28.03 -3.98
CA GLN A 19 29.31 27.21 -5.18
C GLN A 19 27.87 26.70 -5.26
N ARG A 20 27.15 27.12 -6.31
CA ARG A 20 25.93 26.43 -6.75
C ARG A 20 26.31 24.96 -6.88
N LYS A 21 25.65 24.07 -6.13
CA LYS A 21 25.78 22.63 -6.34
C LYS A 21 25.52 22.38 -7.82
N THR A 22 26.57 22.07 -8.59
CA THR A 22 26.42 21.46 -9.90
C THR A 22 25.57 20.21 -9.70
N SER A 23 24.45 20.10 -10.40
CA SER A 23 23.61 18.90 -10.36
C SER A 23 24.50 17.69 -10.62
N SER A 24 24.45 16.69 -9.75
CA SER A 24 25.10 15.42 -10.04
C SER A 24 24.33 14.74 -11.18
N LYS A 25 25.00 13.92 -11.98
CA LYS A 25 24.33 13.11 -13.02
C LYS A 25 23.14 12.30 -12.44
N ASN A 26 23.28 11.81 -11.22
CA ASN A 26 22.20 11.12 -10.51
C ASN A 26 21.07 12.09 -10.08
N GLY A 27 21.38 13.33 -9.69
CA GLY A 27 20.37 14.33 -9.39
C GLY A 27 19.53 14.75 -10.61
N GLU A 28 20.14 14.81 -11.79
CA GLU A 28 19.41 15.03 -13.06
C GLU A 28 18.49 13.85 -13.38
N LEU A 29 18.98 12.62 -13.19
CA LEU A 29 18.20 11.40 -13.36
C LEU A 29 17.01 11.35 -12.37
N GLU A 30 17.26 11.61 -11.08
CA GLU A 30 16.21 11.67 -10.05
C GLU A 30 15.15 12.74 -10.36
N THR A 31 15.59 13.90 -10.88
CA THR A 31 14.70 14.99 -11.29
C THR A 31 13.82 14.57 -12.45
N TYR A 32 14.39 13.91 -13.48
CA TYR A 32 13.62 13.37 -14.59
C TYR A 32 12.61 12.33 -14.11
N LEU A 33 13.07 11.33 -13.37
CA LEU A 33 12.21 10.26 -12.84
C LEU A 33 11.05 10.83 -12.03
N SER A 34 11.31 11.78 -11.13
CA SER A 34 10.28 12.43 -10.30
C SER A 34 9.35 13.36 -11.08
N SER A 35 9.75 13.79 -12.28
CA SER A 35 8.94 14.66 -13.13
C SER A 35 7.82 13.88 -13.82
N TYR A 36 8.11 12.66 -14.29
CA TYR A 36 7.18 11.85 -15.09
C TYR A 36 6.56 10.68 -14.32
N TYR A 37 7.26 10.17 -13.32
CA TYR A 37 6.89 8.96 -12.61
C TYR A 37 6.74 9.22 -11.11
N GLU A 38 5.96 8.37 -10.48
CA GLU A 38 5.88 8.24 -9.03
C GLU A 38 6.38 6.86 -8.63
N PHE A 39 7.34 6.82 -7.72
CA PHE A 39 7.92 5.58 -7.21
C PHE A 39 7.56 5.40 -5.74
N ARG A 40 7.41 4.16 -5.31
CA ARG A 40 7.27 3.80 -3.90
C ARG A 40 7.85 2.43 -3.63
N TYR A 41 8.41 2.24 -2.45
CA TYR A 41 8.73 0.91 -1.93
C TYR A 41 7.51 0.39 -1.17
N ASN A 42 6.82 -0.58 -1.76
CA ASN A 42 5.65 -1.22 -1.18
C ASN A 42 6.09 -2.10 -0.01
N THR A 43 5.78 -1.68 1.22
CA THR A 43 6.19 -2.39 2.43
C THR A 43 5.40 -3.68 2.68
N VAL A 44 4.22 -3.82 2.07
CA VAL A 44 3.39 -5.03 2.16
C VAL A 44 3.99 -6.13 1.28
N LEU A 45 4.28 -5.80 0.02
CA LEU A 45 4.82 -6.76 -0.95
C LEU A 45 6.36 -6.87 -0.95
N GLY A 46 7.05 -5.98 -0.25
CA GLY A 46 8.52 -5.97 -0.13
C GLY A 46 9.23 -5.64 -1.44
N ARG A 47 8.65 -4.79 -2.30
CA ARG A 47 9.17 -4.49 -3.64
C ARG A 47 8.94 -3.04 -4.05
N THR A 48 9.76 -2.53 -4.97
CA THR A 48 9.52 -1.22 -5.56
C THR A 48 8.46 -1.30 -6.66
N GLU A 49 7.58 -0.31 -6.67
CA GLU A 49 6.54 -0.13 -7.67
C GLU A 49 6.60 1.30 -8.19
N TYR A 50 6.14 1.49 -9.42
CA TYR A 50 6.09 2.80 -10.07
C TYR A 50 4.83 2.96 -10.90
N ARG A 51 4.49 4.20 -11.19
CA ARG A 51 3.44 4.56 -12.16
C ARG A 51 3.82 5.82 -12.89
N SER A 52 3.29 6.00 -14.10
CA SER A 52 3.24 7.33 -14.70
C SER A 52 2.34 8.24 -13.86
N LYS A 53 2.62 9.53 -13.82
CA LYS A 53 1.71 10.50 -13.16
C LYS A 53 0.32 10.56 -13.78
N GLU A 54 0.17 10.07 -15.01
CA GLU A 54 -1.11 9.95 -15.71
C GLU A 54 -1.84 8.63 -15.41
N ASP A 55 -1.13 7.64 -14.85
CA ASP A 55 -1.69 6.32 -14.54
C ASP A 55 -2.24 6.28 -13.09
N ALA A 56 -3.34 5.56 -12.92
CA ALA A 56 -3.94 5.31 -11.62
C ALA A 56 -3.24 4.17 -10.86
N HIS A 57 -2.61 3.23 -11.55
CA HIS A 57 -2.13 1.97 -10.94
C HIS A 57 -0.62 1.87 -10.88
N PHE A 58 -0.13 1.40 -9.74
CA PHE A 58 1.28 1.06 -9.55
C PHE A 58 1.59 -0.31 -10.15
N SER A 59 2.68 -0.37 -10.92
CA SER A 59 3.23 -1.58 -11.50
C SER A 59 4.56 -1.94 -10.85
N LYS A 60 4.89 -3.22 -10.78
CA LYS A 60 6.18 -3.69 -10.24
C LYS A 60 7.32 -3.16 -11.10
N VAL A 61 8.36 -2.62 -10.46
CA VAL A 61 9.61 -2.31 -11.16
C VAL A 61 10.37 -3.60 -11.41
N GLY A 62 10.33 -4.08 -12.66
CA GLY A 62 11.06 -5.24 -13.13
C GLY A 62 12.19 -4.86 -14.08
N ARG A 63 12.85 -5.89 -14.63
CA ARG A 63 13.96 -5.71 -15.58
C ARG A 63 13.51 -5.04 -16.87
N TYR A 64 12.28 -5.33 -17.30
CA TYR A 64 11.70 -4.74 -18.50
C TYR A 64 11.47 -3.23 -18.30
N GLU A 65 10.91 -2.86 -17.16
CA GLU A 65 10.60 -1.47 -16.80
C GLU A 65 11.89 -0.65 -16.65
N ILE A 66 12.91 -1.18 -15.98
CA ILE A 66 14.23 -0.52 -15.88
C ILE A 66 14.86 -0.30 -17.24
N ASN A 67 14.81 -1.28 -18.14
CA ASN A 67 15.35 -1.12 -19.49
C ASN A 67 14.54 -0.12 -20.32
N THR A 68 13.23 -0.01 -20.07
CA THR A 68 12.36 0.99 -20.69
C THR A 68 12.75 2.39 -20.23
N LEU A 69 12.85 2.62 -18.91
CA LEU A 69 13.30 3.90 -18.33
C LEU A 69 14.70 4.29 -18.82
N ARG A 70 15.61 3.31 -18.93
CA ARG A 70 16.95 3.54 -19.47
C ARG A 70 16.91 4.02 -20.93
N ARG A 71 16.07 3.39 -21.76
CA ARG A 71 15.90 3.76 -23.17
C ARG A 71 15.32 5.17 -23.33
N GLU A 72 14.36 5.53 -22.48
CA GLU A 72 13.75 6.87 -22.46
C GLU A 72 14.76 7.95 -22.05
N LEU A 73 15.53 7.71 -20.98
CA LEU A 73 16.58 8.62 -20.52
C LEU A 73 17.65 8.89 -21.59
N ASP A 74 18.05 7.85 -22.33
CA ASP A 74 19.04 7.96 -23.39
C ASP A 74 18.47 8.73 -24.61
N ASN A 75 17.26 8.38 -25.06
CA ASN A 75 16.68 8.98 -26.27
C ASN A 75 16.14 10.40 -26.07
N ASP A 76 15.44 10.65 -24.96
CA ASP A 76 14.65 11.88 -24.79
C ASP A 76 15.45 12.97 -24.06
N VAL A 77 16.40 12.56 -23.22
CA VAL A 77 17.17 13.45 -22.34
C VAL A 77 18.66 13.41 -22.62
N GLY A 78 19.16 12.38 -23.34
CA GLY A 78 20.59 12.19 -23.58
C GLY A 78 21.38 11.75 -22.33
N ILE A 79 20.70 11.24 -21.29
CA ILE A 79 21.34 10.79 -20.05
C ILE A 79 21.70 9.30 -20.18
N ILE A 80 22.98 9.04 -20.42
CA ILE A 80 23.51 7.67 -20.46
C ILE A 80 23.68 7.15 -19.02
N THR A 81 22.93 6.12 -18.66
CA THR A 81 23.00 5.45 -17.36
C THR A 81 22.97 3.93 -17.51
N SER A 82 23.48 3.19 -16.52
CA SER A 82 23.38 1.73 -16.46
C SER A 82 22.08 1.29 -15.78
N SER A 83 21.61 0.09 -16.12
CA SER A 83 20.45 -0.51 -15.44
C SER A 83 20.70 -0.69 -13.94
N ASP A 84 21.93 -1.03 -13.52
CA ASP A 84 22.30 -1.20 -12.11
C ASP A 84 22.26 0.12 -11.33
N ASN A 85 22.64 1.24 -11.95
CA ASN A 85 22.53 2.56 -11.33
C ASN A 85 21.06 2.95 -11.17
N LEU A 86 20.21 2.67 -12.16
CA LEU A 86 18.76 2.88 -12.06
C LEU A 86 18.14 2.05 -10.94
N TYR A 87 18.47 0.75 -10.86
CA TYR A 87 18.05 -0.09 -9.75
C TYR A 87 18.50 0.47 -8.40
N SER A 88 19.77 0.84 -8.29
CA SER A 88 20.33 1.37 -7.03
C SER A 88 19.61 2.65 -6.57
N ILE A 89 19.23 3.52 -7.50
CA ILE A 89 18.47 4.74 -7.18
C ILE A 89 17.03 4.37 -6.81
N ILE A 90 16.34 3.60 -7.65
CA ILE A 90 14.92 3.26 -7.46
C ILE A 90 14.69 2.39 -6.22
N GLU A 91 15.64 1.54 -5.82
CA GLU A 91 15.57 0.72 -4.60
C GLU A 91 16.17 1.42 -3.36
N SER A 92 16.38 2.74 -3.42
CA SER A 92 16.89 3.55 -2.31
C SER A 92 15.80 4.45 -1.68
N SER A 93 16.24 5.37 -0.81
CA SER A 93 15.39 6.42 -0.22
C SER A 93 14.74 7.36 -1.25
N PHE A 94 15.14 7.29 -2.53
CA PHE A 94 14.41 7.93 -3.63
C PHE A 94 12.96 7.44 -3.70
N SER A 95 12.74 6.13 -3.47
CA SER A 95 11.40 5.54 -3.39
C SER A 95 10.94 5.53 -1.94
N PRO A 96 9.98 6.39 -1.54
CA PRO A 96 9.45 6.40 -0.19
C PRO A 96 8.84 5.04 0.16
N ARG A 97 9.07 4.59 1.40
CA ARG A 97 8.45 3.37 1.93
C ARG A 97 6.99 3.66 2.26
N VAL A 98 6.09 2.97 1.59
CA VAL A 98 4.65 3.18 1.71
C VAL A 98 3.95 1.84 1.93
N ASN A 99 3.00 1.81 2.86
CA ASN A 99 2.01 0.74 2.97
C ASN A 99 0.77 1.15 2.16
N PRO A 100 0.51 0.57 0.97
CA PRO A 100 -0.56 1.03 0.09
C PRO A 100 -1.96 0.81 0.68
N ILE A 101 -2.11 -0.19 1.54
CA ILE A 101 -3.36 -0.47 2.25
C ILE A 101 -3.65 0.66 3.24
N GLN A 102 -2.66 1.06 4.05
CA GLN A 102 -2.81 2.18 4.98
C GLN A 102 -3.03 3.51 4.24
N GLU A 103 -2.29 3.74 3.16
CA GLU A 103 -2.43 4.94 2.33
C GLU A 103 -3.86 5.07 1.79
N TYR A 104 -4.44 3.96 1.29
CA TYR A 104 -5.83 3.92 0.88
C TYR A 104 -6.78 4.36 1.99
N PHE A 105 -6.69 3.77 3.19
CA PHE A 105 -7.59 4.12 4.30
C PHE A 105 -7.37 5.57 4.81
N LYS A 106 -6.13 6.06 4.80
CA LYS A 106 -5.80 7.46 5.16
C LYS A 106 -6.29 8.47 4.13
N GLY A 107 -6.40 8.07 2.86
CA GLY A 107 -6.90 8.90 1.76
C GLY A 107 -8.43 8.94 1.64
N LEU A 108 -9.16 8.14 2.43
CA LEU A 108 -10.62 8.18 2.45
C LEU A 108 -11.12 9.55 2.96
N PRO A 109 -12.20 10.10 2.39
CA PRO A 109 -12.75 11.36 2.83
C PRO A 109 -13.17 11.25 4.31
N LEU A 110 -12.84 12.27 5.10
CA LEU A 110 -13.32 12.35 6.48
C LEU A 110 -14.84 12.48 6.45
N VAL A 111 -15.52 11.47 6.97
CA VAL A 111 -16.97 11.46 7.09
C VAL A 111 -17.35 12.14 8.39
N ASP A 112 -18.10 13.24 8.30
CA ASP A 112 -18.81 13.77 9.45
C ASP A 112 -19.97 12.81 9.78
N VAL A 113 -19.86 12.12 10.92
CA VAL A 113 -20.84 11.15 11.41
C VAL A 113 -22.13 11.85 11.86
N SER A 114 -22.13 13.19 11.97
CA SER A 114 -23.21 13.97 12.60
C SER A 114 -24.36 14.38 11.67
N SER A 115 -24.22 14.38 10.34
CA SER A 115 -25.32 14.77 9.45
C SER A 115 -25.19 14.20 8.04
N SER A 116 -26.32 13.67 7.52
CA SER A 116 -26.72 13.54 6.10
C SER A 116 -25.62 13.35 5.03
N SER A 117 -24.51 12.69 5.35
CA SER A 117 -23.50 12.31 4.37
C SER A 117 -23.96 11.03 3.65
N PRO A 118 -23.59 10.84 2.37
CA PRO A 118 -23.83 9.58 1.67
C PRO A 118 -23.10 8.39 2.32
N PHE A 119 -22.15 8.64 3.24
CA PHE A 119 -21.48 7.66 4.09
C PHE A 119 -22.10 7.59 5.50
N SER A 120 -23.41 7.79 5.59
CA SER A 120 -24.20 7.68 6.82
C SER A 120 -23.88 6.38 7.59
N LEU A 121 -24.14 6.37 8.91
CA LEU A 121 -24.13 5.17 9.78
C LEU A 121 -24.98 3.99 9.24
N LYS A 122 -25.69 4.19 8.13
CA LYS A 122 -26.47 3.20 7.40
C LYS A 122 -25.66 2.35 6.41
N ALA A 123 -24.44 2.71 6.02
CA ALA A 123 -23.68 1.98 5.00
C ALA A 123 -23.42 0.51 5.40
N ILE A 124 -23.04 0.24 6.65
CA ILE A 124 -22.83 -1.13 7.14
C ILE A 124 -24.16 -1.89 7.25
N PRO A 125 -25.25 -1.33 7.83
CA PRO A 125 -26.58 -1.94 7.74
C PRO A 125 -27.06 -2.25 6.32
N GLU A 126 -26.84 -1.34 5.36
CA GLU A 126 -27.21 -1.53 3.96
C GLU A 126 -26.40 -2.66 3.32
N LEU A 127 -25.08 -2.69 3.53
CA LEU A 127 -24.22 -3.81 3.11
C LEU A 127 -24.68 -5.14 3.73
N ALA A 128 -25.00 -5.14 5.02
CA ALA A 128 -25.48 -6.32 5.72
C ALA A 128 -26.79 -6.84 5.11
N SER A 129 -27.67 -5.94 4.66
CA SER A 129 -28.97 -6.28 4.05
C SER A 129 -28.85 -6.96 2.68
N CYS A 130 -27.72 -6.84 1.99
CA CYS A 130 -27.44 -7.53 0.74
C CYS A 130 -27.32 -9.06 0.90
N VAL A 131 -27.18 -9.56 2.14
CA VAL A 131 -27.03 -11.00 2.42
C VAL A 131 -28.15 -11.48 3.33
N VAL A 132 -28.93 -12.44 2.85
CA VAL A 132 -29.94 -13.14 3.66
C VAL A 132 -29.29 -14.32 4.36
N VAL A 133 -29.24 -14.27 5.69
CA VAL A 133 -28.70 -15.35 6.53
C VAL A 133 -29.74 -15.87 7.51
N ARG A 134 -29.56 -17.12 7.98
CA ARG A 134 -30.47 -17.74 8.97
C ARG A 134 -30.35 -17.11 10.37
N ASN A 135 -29.17 -16.62 10.73
CA ASN A 135 -28.82 -16.01 12.01
C ASN A 135 -28.71 -14.48 11.87
N SER A 136 -29.78 -13.84 11.40
CA SER A 136 -29.81 -12.42 11.07
C SER A 136 -29.56 -11.52 12.28
N ASP A 137 -29.92 -11.97 13.49
CA ASP A 137 -29.68 -11.31 14.77
C ASP A 137 -28.19 -11.10 15.06
N LYS A 138 -27.34 -12.02 14.58
CA LYS A 138 -25.90 -12.00 14.78
C LYS A 138 -25.11 -11.37 13.63
N TRP A 139 -25.68 -11.36 12.43
CA TRP A 139 -24.98 -10.96 11.21
C TRP A 139 -24.46 -9.52 11.26
N LEU A 140 -25.34 -8.55 11.50
CA LEU A 140 -24.97 -7.14 11.52
C LEU A 140 -23.91 -6.82 12.60
N PRO A 141 -24.05 -7.28 13.87
CA PRO A 141 -23.01 -7.08 14.88
C PRO A 141 -21.65 -7.67 14.51
N TYR A 142 -21.60 -8.90 14.00
CA TYR A 142 -20.33 -9.55 13.66
C TYR A 142 -19.70 -8.99 12.39
N LEU A 143 -20.49 -8.67 11.37
CA LEU A 143 -20.00 -8.00 10.16
C LEU A 143 -19.40 -6.65 10.51
N THR A 144 -20.09 -5.86 11.34
CA THR A 144 -19.59 -4.55 11.80
C THR A 144 -18.29 -4.69 12.56
N LYS A 145 -18.24 -5.62 13.54
CA LYS A 145 -17.02 -5.88 14.31
C LYS A 145 -15.86 -6.32 13.42
N TRP A 146 -16.11 -7.21 12.46
CA TRP A 146 -15.09 -7.71 11.55
C TRP A 146 -14.57 -6.60 10.63
N LEU A 147 -15.44 -5.77 10.04
CA LEU A 147 -15.03 -4.63 9.20
C LEU A 147 -14.15 -3.64 9.98
N VAL A 148 -14.55 -3.28 11.20
CA VAL A 148 -13.74 -2.40 12.06
C VAL A 148 -12.40 -3.06 12.39
N ALA A 149 -12.39 -4.36 12.69
CA ALA A 149 -11.17 -5.10 12.98
C ALA A 149 -10.23 -5.21 11.77
N VAL A 150 -10.75 -5.36 10.54
CA VAL A 150 -9.96 -5.35 9.30
C VAL A 150 -9.21 -4.03 9.15
N VAL A 151 -9.91 -2.89 9.31
CA VAL A 151 -9.27 -1.56 9.22
C VAL A 151 -8.28 -1.37 10.35
N ALA A 152 -8.62 -1.75 11.59
CA ALA A 152 -7.70 -1.66 12.73
C ALA A 152 -6.44 -2.51 12.51
N ASN A 153 -6.57 -3.71 11.95
CA ASN A 153 -5.45 -4.60 11.66
C ASN A 153 -4.56 -4.08 10.52
N ALA A 154 -5.14 -3.41 9.52
CA ALA A 154 -4.37 -2.78 8.46
C ALA A 154 -3.56 -1.56 8.96
N MET A 155 -4.07 -0.87 9.99
CA MET A 155 -3.50 0.37 10.53
C MET A 155 -2.53 0.16 11.68
N ASP A 156 -2.52 -1.03 12.31
CA ASP A 156 -1.62 -1.39 13.41
C ASP A 156 -0.54 -2.36 12.92
N ASP A 157 0.70 -1.88 12.87
CA ASP A 157 1.86 -2.67 12.43
C ASP A 157 2.45 -3.57 13.55
N ARG A 158 1.87 -3.57 14.77
CA ARG A 158 2.46 -4.24 15.95
C ARG A 158 1.73 -5.49 16.38
N GLU A 159 0.41 -5.45 16.39
CA GLU A 159 -0.42 -6.52 16.96
C GLU A 159 -1.51 -6.92 15.98
N CYS A 160 -1.82 -8.23 15.93
CA CYS A 160 -3.03 -8.69 15.27
C CYS A 160 -4.25 -8.14 16.01
N ARG A 161 -5.10 -7.40 15.30
CA ARG A 161 -6.35 -6.83 15.81
C ARG A 161 -7.58 -7.60 15.35
N ASN A 162 -7.47 -8.36 14.26
CA ASN A 162 -8.58 -9.12 13.70
C ASN A 162 -8.44 -10.63 13.97
N HIS A 163 -9.03 -11.07 15.08
CA HIS A 163 -9.12 -12.49 15.44
C HIS A 163 -10.47 -13.12 15.05
N THR A 164 -11.16 -12.56 14.05
CA THR A 164 -12.50 -13.01 13.65
C THR A 164 -12.48 -13.48 12.20
N CYS A 165 -13.06 -14.64 11.94
CA CYS A 165 -13.31 -15.16 10.60
C CYS A 165 -14.83 -15.25 10.37
N LEU A 166 -15.31 -14.64 9.29
CA LEU A 166 -16.71 -14.72 8.88
C LEU A 166 -16.91 -15.89 7.92
N VAL A 167 -17.89 -16.73 8.20
CA VAL A 167 -18.18 -17.93 7.40
C VAL A 167 -19.58 -17.82 6.81
N LEU A 168 -19.66 -17.70 5.48
CA LEU A 168 -20.93 -17.77 4.74
C LEU A 168 -21.15 -19.20 4.23
N THR A 169 -22.19 -19.85 4.71
CA THR A 169 -22.58 -21.20 4.28
C THR A 169 -23.88 -21.15 3.46
N GLY A 170 -23.94 -21.95 2.40
CA GLY A 170 -25.10 -22.01 1.52
C GLY A 170 -24.77 -22.76 0.22
N GLU A 171 -25.82 -23.06 -0.56
CA GLU A 171 -25.72 -23.75 -1.85
C GLU A 171 -24.75 -23.05 -2.82
N GLN A 172 -24.29 -23.80 -3.82
CA GLN A 172 -23.51 -23.23 -4.93
C GLN A 172 -24.37 -22.21 -5.70
N GLY A 173 -23.73 -21.21 -6.31
CA GLY A 173 -24.43 -20.19 -7.11
C GLY A 173 -25.17 -19.12 -6.30
N LYS A 174 -24.97 -19.04 -4.98
CA LYS A 174 -25.52 -17.97 -4.12
C LYS A 174 -24.63 -16.73 -4.01
N PHE A 175 -23.69 -16.53 -4.93
CA PHE A 175 -22.81 -15.34 -5.03
C PHE A 175 -21.98 -15.02 -3.76
N LYS A 176 -21.69 -16.01 -2.91
CA LYS A 176 -20.92 -15.83 -1.66
C LYS A 176 -19.52 -15.27 -1.92
N THR A 177 -18.81 -15.87 -2.87
CA THR A 177 -17.47 -15.43 -3.31
C THR A 177 -17.54 -14.02 -3.87
N THR A 178 -18.51 -13.76 -4.76
CA THR A 178 -18.75 -12.43 -5.35
C THR A 178 -19.01 -11.34 -4.31
N PHE A 179 -19.74 -11.64 -3.23
CA PHE A 179 -19.96 -10.68 -2.15
C PHE A 179 -18.64 -10.23 -1.50
N TRP A 180 -17.72 -11.15 -1.23
CA TRP A 180 -16.41 -10.82 -0.66
C TRP A 180 -15.49 -10.13 -1.67
N ASP A 181 -15.52 -10.55 -2.93
CA ASP A 181 -14.73 -9.91 -3.99
C ASP A 181 -15.15 -8.44 -4.17
N LEU A 182 -16.46 -8.15 -4.14
CA LEU A 182 -17.01 -6.79 -4.24
C LEU A 182 -16.78 -5.93 -2.98
N LEU A 183 -16.49 -6.56 -1.83
CA LEU A 183 -16.17 -5.84 -0.61
C LEU A 183 -14.75 -5.26 -0.66
N CYS A 184 -13.84 -5.88 -1.41
CA CYS A 184 -12.51 -5.37 -1.61
C CYS A 184 -12.56 -4.12 -2.50
N PRO A 185 -12.01 -2.97 -2.07
CA PRO A 185 -11.93 -1.80 -2.93
C PRO A 185 -11.16 -2.10 -4.23
N PRO A 186 -11.55 -1.55 -5.39
CA PRO A 186 -10.82 -1.76 -6.66
C PRO A 186 -9.33 -1.45 -6.58
N ALA A 187 -8.96 -0.38 -5.86
CA ALA A 187 -7.57 0.01 -5.63
C ALA A 187 -6.75 -1.03 -4.84
N LEU A 188 -7.43 -1.92 -4.10
CA LEU A 188 -6.82 -2.94 -3.25
C LEU A 188 -7.06 -4.37 -3.74
N HIS A 189 -7.59 -4.57 -4.95
CA HIS A 189 -7.77 -5.92 -5.53
C HIS A 189 -6.45 -6.71 -5.58
N GLY A 190 -5.30 -6.04 -5.72
CA GLY A 190 -3.98 -6.68 -5.66
C GLY A 190 -3.58 -7.20 -4.27
N TYR A 191 -4.36 -6.89 -3.23
CA TYR A 191 -4.23 -7.35 -1.85
C TYR A 191 -5.45 -8.19 -1.43
N SER A 192 -6.10 -8.82 -2.40
CA SER A 192 -7.18 -9.79 -2.20
C SER A 192 -6.75 -11.15 -2.71
N TYR A 193 -7.04 -12.19 -1.93
CA TYR A 193 -6.85 -13.56 -2.36
C TYR A 193 -8.15 -14.35 -2.21
N THR A 194 -8.55 -15.03 -3.27
CA THR A 194 -9.67 -15.98 -3.27
C THR A 194 -9.15 -17.34 -3.74
N GLY A 195 -9.24 -18.35 -2.89
CA GLY A 195 -8.75 -19.69 -3.23
C GLY A 195 -8.62 -20.64 -2.05
N LYS A 196 -7.77 -21.64 -2.24
CA LYS A 196 -7.48 -22.68 -1.26
C LYS A 196 -6.20 -22.34 -0.52
N ILE A 197 -6.23 -22.45 0.80
CA ILE A 197 -5.06 -22.23 1.66
C ILE A 197 -4.64 -23.55 2.27
N TYR A 198 -3.33 -23.81 2.21
CA TYR A 198 -2.73 -24.98 2.82
C TYR A 198 -1.81 -24.48 3.93
N PRO A 199 -2.23 -24.56 5.22
CA PRO A 199 -1.46 -24.01 6.35
C PRO A 199 -0.03 -24.55 6.47
N GLN A 200 0.22 -25.72 5.90
CA GLN A 200 1.52 -26.39 5.89
C GLN A 200 2.51 -25.81 4.86
N GLU A 201 2.02 -25.05 3.88
CA GLU A 201 2.87 -24.46 2.85
C GLU A 201 3.60 -23.24 3.39
N LYS A 202 4.91 -23.18 3.12
CA LYS A 202 5.78 -22.09 3.60
C LYS A 202 5.32 -20.71 3.12
N ASP A 203 4.74 -20.64 1.93
CA ASP A 203 4.33 -19.40 1.30
C ASP A 203 2.96 -18.91 1.79
N THR A 204 2.17 -19.75 2.47
CA THR A 204 0.84 -19.40 3.00
C THR A 204 0.89 -18.22 3.95
N LEU A 205 1.88 -18.18 4.87
CA LEU A 205 2.03 -17.06 5.80
C LEU A 205 2.38 -15.76 5.08
N THR A 206 3.17 -15.85 4.00
CA THR A 206 3.48 -14.69 3.15
C THR A 206 2.23 -14.21 2.43
N TYR A 207 1.42 -15.11 1.87
CA TYR A 207 0.14 -14.74 1.25
C TYR A 207 -0.80 -14.06 2.24
N ILE A 208 -0.93 -14.59 3.46
CA ILE A 208 -1.79 -13.99 4.48
C ILE A 208 -1.26 -12.60 4.90
N GLY A 209 0.05 -12.46 5.07
CA GLY A 209 0.66 -11.17 5.43
C GLY A 209 0.63 -10.12 4.31
N GLN A 210 0.46 -10.54 3.06
CA GLN A 210 0.43 -9.66 1.88
C GLN A 210 -0.98 -9.24 1.45
N ASN A 211 -2.04 -9.81 2.03
CA ASN A 211 -3.41 -9.55 1.60
C ASN A 211 -4.24 -8.90 2.73
N LEU A 212 -5.09 -7.94 2.36
CA LEU A 212 -6.08 -7.33 3.23
C LEU A 212 -7.25 -8.30 3.47
N ILE A 213 -7.71 -8.97 2.41
CA ILE A 213 -8.83 -9.91 2.45
C ILE A 213 -8.36 -11.25 1.90
N VAL A 214 -8.62 -12.30 2.67
CA VAL A 214 -8.29 -13.67 2.33
C VAL A 214 -9.57 -14.49 2.38
N ASN A 215 -10.11 -14.82 1.22
CA ASN A 215 -11.32 -15.61 1.05
C ASN A 215 -10.96 -17.09 0.78
N ILE A 216 -11.23 -17.93 1.77
CA ILE A 216 -10.94 -19.36 1.74
C ILE A 216 -12.15 -20.09 1.17
N ASP A 217 -12.10 -20.49 -0.10
CA ASP A 217 -13.23 -21.12 -0.78
C ASP A 217 -13.21 -22.64 -0.67
N ASP A 218 -14.40 -23.23 -0.47
CA ASP A 218 -14.71 -24.66 -0.42
C ASP A 218 -13.89 -25.56 0.53
N GLN A 219 -12.92 -25.05 1.28
CA GLN A 219 -12.14 -25.85 2.22
C GLN A 219 -12.82 -26.05 3.58
N LEU A 220 -13.62 -25.08 4.04
CA LEU A 220 -14.30 -25.17 5.35
C LEU A 220 -15.27 -26.36 5.44
N LYS A 221 -15.76 -26.87 4.30
CA LYS A 221 -16.64 -28.05 4.24
C LYS A 221 -15.90 -29.37 4.48
N ALA A 222 -14.58 -29.39 4.30
CA ALA A 222 -13.75 -30.59 4.29
C ALA A 222 -12.67 -30.59 5.39
N LEU A 223 -12.70 -29.63 6.33
CA LEU A 223 -11.70 -29.54 7.40
C LEU A 223 -11.80 -30.74 8.34
N ASN A 224 -10.68 -31.41 8.55
CA ASN A 224 -10.52 -32.35 9.65
C ASN A 224 -10.06 -31.61 10.93
N LYS A 225 -10.03 -32.30 12.08
CA LYS A 225 -9.64 -31.69 13.38
C LYS A 225 -8.23 -31.07 13.40
N ARG A 226 -7.31 -31.56 12.56
CA ARG A 226 -5.96 -31.02 12.45
C ARG A 226 -5.99 -29.69 11.70
N ASP A 227 -6.70 -29.64 10.58
CA ASP A 227 -6.86 -28.44 9.77
C ASP A 227 -7.57 -27.31 10.55
N GLU A 228 -8.49 -27.65 11.46
CA GLU A 228 -9.16 -26.68 12.35
C GLU A 228 -8.19 -25.97 13.29
N ASN A 229 -7.27 -26.71 13.93
CA ASN A 229 -6.27 -26.12 14.82
C ASN A 229 -5.27 -25.24 14.06
N GLU A 230 -4.88 -25.67 12.86
CA GLU A 230 -3.97 -24.91 12.00
C GLU A 230 -4.64 -23.63 11.50
N LEU A 231 -5.91 -23.69 11.07
CA LEU A 231 -6.67 -22.51 10.69
C LEU A 231 -6.85 -21.55 11.87
N LYS A 232 -7.08 -22.07 13.08
CA LYS A 232 -7.14 -21.24 14.28
C LYS A 232 -5.84 -20.49 14.52
N ASN A 233 -4.69 -21.16 14.42
CA ASN A 233 -3.38 -20.54 14.55
C ASN A 233 -3.08 -19.51 13.43
N LEU A 234 -3.75 -19.60 12.27
CA LEU A 234 -3.63 -18.58 11.23
C LEU A 234 -4.44 -17.31 11.55
N ILE A 235 -5.53 -17.43 12.33
CA ILE A 235 -6.42 -16.32 12.68
C ILE A 235 -5.97 -15.60 13.97
N THR A 236 -5.34 -16.34 14.89
CA THR A 236 -4.94 -15.84 16.23
C THR A 236 -3.44 -15.75 16.39
#